data_AF-A0A437ML48-F1
#
_entry.id   AF-A0A437ML48-F1
#
_cell.length_a   1.000
_cell.length_b   1.000
_cell.length_c   1.000
_cell.angle_alpha   90.00
_cell.angle_beta   90.00
_cell.angle_gamma   90.00
#
_symmetry.space_group_name_H-M   'P 1'
#
loop_
_entity.id
_entity.type
_entity.pdbx_description
1 polymer ?
#
loop_
_entity_poly.entity_id
_entity_poly.type
_entity_poly.pdbx_seq_one_letter_code
_entity_poly.pdbx_strand_id
1 'polypeptide(L)'
;MTHTYNITGMTCTGCQYKVKGLLEKVPGVTEVDIDLEKGKADISMNEHVATPVLQSALKDYPKYQLTEDMHQHVAATPVSFSDEEDKRTWLQTYKPILLIFGYITVISVLLGGLNGSFNWMKSMTVFMSGFFLIFSLFKMLNLSAFADSYSMYDIVAKKWRGWGYVYAFIELGLGVAYAINFNIVLISIITFVVMTVSIVGVLQSVLNKHRIQCACLGAVFNLPMSTVTIIEDALMIVMSAAMVIAMV
;
A
#
# COMPACT_ATOMS: atom_id res chain seq x y z
N MET A 1 35.40 -0.87 -19.00
CA MET A 1 34.18 -1.72 -19.03
C MET A 1 33.23 -1.24 -17.96
N THR A 2 31.92 -1.27 -18.21
CA THR A 2 30.91 -0.80 -17.24
C THR A 2 30.03 -1.98 -16.84
N HIS A 3 29.87 -2.17 -15.55
CA HIS A 3 29.00 -3.20 -14.97
C HIS A 3 27.92 -2.55 -14.10
N THR A 4 26.72 -3.09 -14.20
CA THR A 4 25.57 -2.66 -13.40
C THR A 4 25.42 -3.58 -12.19
N TYR A 5 25.29 -2.95 -11.02
CA TYR A 5 25.10 -3.63 -9.75
C TYR A 5 23.81 -3.13 -9.09
N ASN A 6 23.08 -4.03 -8.45
CA ASN A 6 22.02 -3.64 -7.53
C ASN A 6 22.64 -3.31 -6.17
N ILE A 7 22.21 -2.21 -5.58
CA ILE A 7 22.68 -1.75 -4.28
C ILE A 7 21.52 -1.46 -3.33
N THR A 8 21.56 -2.08 -2.16
CA THR A 8 20.53 -1.93 -1.12
C THR A 8 21.01 -1.08 0.05
N GLY A 9 20.09 -0.54 0.85
CA GLY A 9 20.38 0.22 2.08
C GLY A 9 20.61 1.72 1.91
N MET A 10 20.51 2.26 0.70
CA MET A 10 20.48 3.71 0.45
C MET A 10 19.06 4.24 0.61
N THR A 11 18.88 5.24 1.47
CA THR A 11 17.55 5.82 1.79
C THR A 11 17.47 7.32 1.54
N CYS A 12 18.57 7.96 1.16
CA CYS A 12 18.63 9.39 0.85
C CYS A 12 19.80 9.70 -0.09
N THR A 13 19.78 10.89 -0.69
CA THR A 13 20.88 11.41 -1.53
C THR A 13 22.21 11.45 -0.79
N GLY A 14 22.22 11.70 0.53
CA GLY A 14 23.43 11.60 1.34
C GLY A 14 24.03 10.19 1.41
N CYS A 15 23.19 9.13 1.37
CA CYS A 15 23.68 7.75 1.27
C CYS A 15 24.28 7.48 -0.12
N GLN A 16 23.64 7.97 -1.17
CA GLN A 16 24.12 7.85 -2.56
C GLN A 16 25.51 8.47 -2.72
N TYR A 17 25.72 9.73 -2.31
CA TYR A 17 27.04 10.38 -2.39
C TYR A 17 28.11 9.65 -1.60
N LYS A 18 27.74 9.10 -0.43
CA LYS A 18 28.66 8.36 0.42
C LYS A 18 29.12 7.05 -0.21
N VAL A 19 28.19 6.28 -0.76
CA VAL A 19 28.51 5.04 -1.48
C VAL A 19 29.37 5.36 -2.70
N LYS A 20 28.96 6.35 -3.52
CA LYS A 20 29.72 6.78 -4.71
C LYS A 20 31.18 7.07 -4.37
N GLY A 21 31.42 7.90 -3.35
CA GLY A 21 32.77 8.26 -2.93
C GLY A 21 33.58 7.14 -2.28
N LEU A 22 32.96 6.04 -1.82
CA LEU A 22 33.68 4.85 -1.34
C LEU A 22 34.07 3.93 -2.50
N LEU A 23 33.18 3.75 -3.48
CA LEU A 23 33.42 2.91 -4.65
C LEU A 23 34.43 3.53 -5.62
N GLU A 24 34.43 4.86 -5.79
CA GLU A 24 35.43 5.58 -6.60
C GLU A 24 36.85 5.49 -6.05
N LYS A 25 37.02 5.16 -4.76
CA LYS A 25 38.34 4.96 -4.13
C LYS A 25 38.91 3.57 -4.38
N VAL A 26 38.12 2.64 -4.94
CA VAL A 26 38.58 1.28 -5.20
C VAL A 26 39.54 1.28 -6.39
N PRO A 27 40.76 0.73 -6.25
CA PRO A 27 41.69 0.62 -7.36
C PRO A 27 41.08 -0.11 -8.55
N GLY A 28 41.14 0.51 -9.73
CA GLY A 28 40.58 -0.02 -10.97
C GLY A 28 39.21 0.55 -11.35
N VAL A 29 38.52 1.25 -10.44
CA VAL A 29 37.27 1.98 -10.73
C VAL A 29 37.59 3.37 -11.29
N THR A 30 36.97 3.74 -12.40
CA THR A 30 37.14 5.04 -13.05
C THR A 30 35.97 5.98 -12.84
N GLU A 31 34.75 5.46 -12.76
CA GLU A 31 33.54 6.25 -12.59
C GLU A 31 32.44 5.40 -11.94
N VAL A 32 31.65 6.04 -11.07
CA VAL A 32 30.50 5.42 -10.43
C VAL A 32 29.29 6.33 -10.61
N ASP A 33 28.27 5.83 -11.31
CA ASP A 33 26.97 6.47 -11.39
C ASP A 33 25.95 5.66 -10.59
N ILE A 34 25.12 6.34 -9.79
CA ILE A 34 24.15 5.68 -8.92
C ILE A 34 22.79 6.27 -9.19
N ASP A 35 21.86 5.41 -9.59
CA ASP A 35 20.44 5.71 -9.70
C ASP A 35 19.75 5.30 -8.39
N LEU A 36 19.51 6.30 -7.51
CA LEU A 36 18.87 6.09 -6.21
C LEU A 36 17.42 5.62 -6.35
N GLU A 37 16.70 6.05 -7.40
CA GLU A 37 15.30 5.67 -7.61
C GLU A 37 15.19 4.20 -8.01
N LYS A 38 16.15 3.70 -8.80
CA LYS A 38 16.19 2.29 -9.24
C LYS A 38 17.00 1.37 -8.33
N GLY A 39 17.76 1.93 -7.38
CA GLY A 39 18.68 1.16 -6.53
C GLY A 39 19.81 0.50 -7.33
N LYS A 40 20.26 1.13 -8.41
CA LYS A 40 21.30 0.61 -9.31
C LYS A 40 22.56 1.47 -9.26
N ALA A 41 23.71 0.84 -9.40
CA ALA A 41 25.00 1.48 -9.51
C ALA A 41 25.71 0.97 -10.77
N ASP A 42 25.97 1.87 -11.71
CA ASP A 42 26.79 1.61 -12.88
C ASP A 42 28.24 1.99 -12.56
N ILE A 43 29.11 0.98 -12.56
CA ILE A 43 30.51 1.15 -12.20
C ILE A 43 31.38 0.89 -13.42
N SER A 44 32.05 1.94 -13.88
CA SER A 44 33.05 1.88 -14.95
C SER A 44 34.42 1.58 -14.35
N MET A 45 35.11 0.62 -14.96
CA MET A 45 36.39 0.08 -14.49
C MET A 45 37.37 -0.11 -15.65
N ASN A 46 38.66 0.04 -15.38
CA ASN A 46 39.73 -0.23 -16.36
C ASN A 46 39.98 -1.73 -16.55
N GLU A 47 39.92 -2.48 -15.45
CA GLU A 47 40.01 -3.95 -15.42
C GLU A 47 38.86 -4.48 -14.57
N HIS A 48 38.47 -5.73 -14.76
CA HIS A 48 37.36 -6.32 -14.00
C HIS A 48 37.73 -6.41 -12.50
N VAL A 49 37.05 -5.62 -11.67
CA VAL A 49 37.17 -5.70 -10.20
C VAL A 49 36.07 -6.62 -9.69
N ALA A 50 36.46 -7.70 -9.00
CA ALA A 50 35.49 -8.67 -8.48
C ALA A 50 34.57 -8.03 -7.42
N THR A 51 33.28 -8.36 -7.45
CA THR A 51 32.26 -7.86 -6.50
C THR A 51 32.63 -7.98 -5.03
N PRO A 52 33.28 -9.04 -4.53
CA PRO A 52 33.73 -9.10 -3.13
C PRO A 52 34.70 -7.99 -2.73
N VAL A 53 35.47 -7.44 -3.68
CA VAL A 53 36.40 -6.32 -3.47
C VAL A 53 35.62 -5.01 -3.35
N LEU A 54 34.63 -4.79 -4.21
CA LEU A 54 33.72 -3.64 -4.13
C LEU A 54 32.91 -3.66 -2.82
N GLN A 55 32.37 -4.83 -2.45
CA GLN A 55 31.68 -5.01 -1.18
C GLN A 55 32.62 -4.78 0.02
N SER A 56 33.90 -5.11 -0.13
CA SER A 56 34.90 -4.85 0.91
C SER A 56 35.12 -3.36 1.16
N ALA A 57 34.99 -2.51 0.14
CA ALA A 57 35.07 -1.06 0.29
C ALA A 57 33.89 -0.46 1.10
N LEU A 58 32.80 -1.23 1.26
CA LEU A 58 31.61 -0.82 2.01
C LEU A 58 31.52 -1.47 3.40
N LYS A 59 32.54 -2.23 3.85
CA LYS A 59 32.53 -2.98 5.12
C LYS A 59 32.24 -2.12 6.36
N ASP A 60 32.68 -0.86 6.37
CA ASP A 60 32.41 0.07 7.46
C ASP A 60 30.91 0.43 7.60
N TYR A 61 30.10 0.05 6.61
CA TYR A 61 28.68 0.32 6.51
C TYR A 61 27.91 -0.95 6.11
N PRO A 62 27.68 -1.89 7.04
CA PRO A 62 27.08 -3.21 6.76
C PRO A 62 25.64 -3.13 6.21
N LYS A 63 25.02 -1.96 6.29
CA LYS A 63 23.71 -1.68 5.68
C LYS A 63 23.74 -1.63 4.15
N TYR A 64 24.91 -1.41 3.52
CA TYR A 64 25.04 -1.37 2.07
C TYR A 64 25.47 -2.73 1.52
N GLN A 65 24.67 -3.31 0.63
CA GLN A 65 24.99 -4.58 -0.04
C GLN A 65 24.94 -4.39 -1.54
N LEU A 66 25.98 -4.87 -2.23
CA LEU A 66 26.14 -4.87 -3.67
C LEU A 66 25.92 -6.29 -4.21
N THR A 67 25.11 -6.41 -5.26
CA THR A 67 24.88 -7.67 -5.99
C THR A 67 24.96 -7.42 -7.49
N GLU A 68 25.61 -8.30 -8.23
CA GLU A 68 25.69 -8.21 -9.69
C GLU A 68 24.32 -8.46 -10.34
N ASP A 69 23.92 -7.59 -11.27
CA ASP A 69 22.77 -7.85 -12.13
C ASP A 69 23.22 -8.78 -13.28
N MET A 70 23.32 -10.09 -12.99
CA MET A 70 23.79 -11.10 -13.95
C MET A 70 22.73 -11.34 -15.03
N HIS A 71 22.80 -10.61 -16.15
CA HIS A 71 22.18 -11.00 -17.42
C HIS A 71 23.27 -11.40 -18.42
N GLN A 72 23.82 -12.62 -18.32
CA GLN A 72 24.41 -13.33 -19.47
C GLN A 72 24.59 -14.84 -19.21
N HIS A 73 23.81 -15.62 -19.98
CA HIS A 73 23.95 -17.03 -20.38
C HIS A 73 24.90 -17.96 -19.60
N VAL A 74 24.35 -18.81 -18.72
CA VAL A 74 24.85 -20.18 -18.49
C VAL A 74 23.67 -21.13 -18.19
N ALA A 75 23.73 -22.32 -18.78
CA ALA A 75 22.72 -23.37 -18.77
C ALA A 75 22.26 -23.81 -17.37
N ALA A 76 21.01 -24.26 -17.32
CA ALA A 76 20.24 -24.63 -16.14
C ALA A 76 20.94 -25.61 -15.18
N THR A 77 21.03 -25.20 -13.92
CA THR A 77 20.95 -26.10 -12.75
C THR A 77 19.82 -25.58 -11.87
N PRO A 78 18.92 -26.44 -11.36
CA PRO A 78 17.81 -26.00 -10.53
C PRO A 78 18.35 -25.73 -9.13
N VAL A 79 18.73 -24.48 -8.87
CA VAL A 79 18.93 -24.01 -7.50
C VAL A 79 17.56 -23.61 -7.00
N SER A 80 17.04 -24.40 -6.07
CA SER A 80 15.85 -24.10 -5.29
C SER A 80 16.03 -22.74 -4.62
N PHE A 81 15.36 -21.73 -5.15
CA PHE A 81 15.03 -20.53 -4.41
C PHE A 81 14.20 -20.98 -3.21
N SER A 82 14.81 -20.99 -2.03
CA SER A 82 14.03 -20.88 -0.81
C SER A 82 13.38 -19.51 -0.85
N ASP A 83 12.11 -19.48 -1.25
CA ASP A 83 11.20 -18.41 -0.91
C ASP A 83 11.34 -18.19 0.60
N GLU A 84 12.08 -17.15 1.02
CA GLU A 84 11.86 -16.60 2.36
C GLU A 84 10.47 -15.97 2.33
N GLU A 85 9.45 -16.81 2.53
CA GLU A 85 8.09 -16.40 2.85
C GLU A 85 8.19 -15.40 4.00
N ASP A 86 7.71 -14.18 3.74
CA ASP A 86 7.53 -13.10 4.70
C ASP A 86 6.81 -13.65 5.95
N LYS A 87 7.55 -14.05 6.99
CA LYS A 87 7.03 -14.66 8.24
C LYS A 87 6.27 -13.67 9.13
N ARG A 88 5.71 -12.60 8.57
CA ARG A 88 4.81 -11.73 9.32
C ARG A 88 3.53 -12.49 9.61
N THR A 89 3.23 -12.68 10.89
CA THR A 89 1.96 -13.26 11.30
C THR A 89 0.83 -12.34 10.83
N TRP A 90 -0.29 -12.89 10.34
CA TRP A 90 -1.48 -12.14 9.89
C TRP A 90 -1.81 -10.95 10.82
N LEU A 91 -1.82 -11.18 12.14
CA LEU A 91 -2.06 -10.15 13.15
C LEU A 91 -1.10 -8.95 13.07
N GLN A 92 0.18 -9.16 12.77
CA GLN A 92 1.18 -8.10 12.68
C GLN A 92 0.95 -7.22 11.45
N THR A 93 0.51 -7.81 10.33
CA THR A 93 0.19 -7.09 9.11
C THR A 93 -1.06 -6.24 9.32
N TYR A 94 -2.13 -6.80 9.91
CA TYR A 94 -3.43 -6.12 10.06
C TYR A 94 -3.59 -5.30 11.35
N LYS A 95 -2.60 -5.30 12.26
CA LYS A 95 -2.64 -4.58 13.54
C LYS A 95 -3.10 -3.11 13.42
N PRO A 96 -2.63 -2.31 12.43
CA PRO A 96 -3.03 -0.91 12.31
C PRO A 96 -4.53 -0.75 11.98
N ILE A 97 -5.05 -1.57 11.07
CA ILE A 97 -6.47 -1.54 10.67
C ILE A 97 -7.37 -2.00 11.81
N LEU A 98 -7.01 -3.09 12.49
CA LEU A 98 -7.78 -3.61 13.60
C LEU A 98 -7.83 -2.62 14.77
N LEU A 99 -6.72 -1.92 15.03
CA LEU A 99 -6.66 -0.86 16.02
C LEU A 99 -7.62 0.26 15.65
N ILE A 100 -7.56 0.77 14.42
CA ILE A 100 -8.45 1.83 13.92
C ILE A 100 -9.93 1.43 14.03
N PHE A 101 -10.27 0.24 13.55
CA PHE A 101 -11.62 -0.31 13.67
C PHE A 101 -12.07 -0.33 15.14
N GLY A 102 -11.22 -0.82 16.04
CA GLY A 102 -11.48 -0.85 17.47
C GLY A 102 -11.76 0.52 18.07
N TYR A 103 -10.93 1.53 17.76
CA TYR A 103 -11.14 2.90 18.25
C TYR A 103 -12.47 3.50 17.73
N ILE A 104 -12.79 3.32 16.44
CA ILE A 104 -14.03 3.82 15.85
C ILE A 104 -15.24 3.13 16.49
N THR A 105 -15.20 1.80 16.68
CA THR A 105 -16.28 1.04 17.34
C THR A 105 -16.50 1.52 18.76
N VAL A 106 -15.44 1.70 19.56
CA VAL A 106 -15.55 2.18 20.94
C VAL A 106 -16.22 3.56 20.98
N ILE A 107 -15.76 4.51 20.17
CA ILE A 107 -16.32 5.87 20.12
C ILE A 107 -17.79 5.82 19.67
N SER A 108 -18.10 5.02 18.65
CA SER A 108 -19.44 4.84 18.12
C SER A 108 -20.43 4.31 19.18
N VAL A 109 -20.04 3.26 19.92
CA VAL A 109 -20.87 2.67 20.97
C VAL A 109 -21.05 3.65 22.13
N LEU A 110 -19.99 4.33 22.56
CA LEU A 110 -20.07 5.33 23.63
C LEU A 110 -21.04 6.46 23.25
N LEU A 111 -20.89 7.06 22.07
CA LEU A 111 -21.76 8.15 21.61
C LEU A 111 -23.21 7.73 21.36
N GLY A 112 -23.43 6.46 20.98
CA GLY A 112 -24.76 5.85 20.88
C GLY A 112 -25.44 5.65 22.24
N GLY A 113 -24.66 5.40 23.30
CA GLY A 113 -25.15 5.17 24.66
C GLY A 113 -25.41 6.43 25.51
N LEU A 114 -24.96 7.62 25.08
CA LEU A 114 -25.02 8.84 25.91
C LEU A 114 -26.45 9.33 26.24
N ASN A 115 -27.47 8.93 25.49
CA ASN A 115 -28.82 9.49 25.60
C ASN A 115 -29.75 8.70 26.55
N GLY A 116 -29.21 7.90 27.48
CA GLY A 116 -29.97 7.09 28.44
C GLY A 116 -30.55 5.79 27.86
N SER A 117 -30.84 5.75 26.56
CA SER A 117 -31.10 4.54 25.78
C SER A 117 -30.09 4.41 24.64
N PHE A 118 -29.72 3.18 24.29
CA PHE A 118 -28.77 2.95 23.20
C PHE A 118 -29.39 3.29 21.83
N ASN A 119 -28.86 4.32 21.18
CA ASN A 119 -29.29 4.73 19.84
C ASN A 119 -28.40 4.06 18.77
N TRP A 120 -28.89 2.94 18.21
CA TRP A 120 -28.23 2.19 17.15
C TRP A 120 -27.93 3.04 15.91
N MET A 121 -28.87 3.91 15.50
CA MET A 121 -28.68 4.76 14.33
C MET A 121 -27.53 5.76 14.52
N LYS A 122 -27.46 6.39 15.70
CA LYS A 122 -26.35 7.31 16.02
C LYS A 122 -25.02 6.58 16.07
N SER A 123 -24.99 5.37 16.65
CA SER A 123 -23.79 4.52 16.66
C SER A 123 -23.36 4.20 15.22
N MET A 124 -24.28 3.73 14.37
CA MET A 124 -23.98 3.43 12.96
C MET A 124 -23.47 4.66 12.20
N THR A 125 -24.13 5.81 12.31
CA THR A 125 -23.70 7.07 11.67
C THR A 125 -22.29 7.48 12.09
N VAL A 126 -21.99 7.43 13.41
CA VAL A 126 -20.66 7.77 13.93
C VAL A 126 -19.61 6.80 13.43
N PHE A 127 -19.92 5.50 13.41
CA PHE A 127 -19.01 4.49 12.92
C PHE A 127 -18.70 4.73 11.43
N MET A 128 -19.72 4.88 10.59
CA MET A 128 -19.54 5.11 9.16
C MET A 128 -18.78 6.40 8.85
N SER A 129 -19.05 7.47 9.61
CA SER A 129 -18.31 8.72 9.50
C SER A 129 -16.82 8.52 9.80
N GLY A 130 -16.49 7.97 10.98
CA GLY A 130 -15.11 7.75 11.38
C GLY A 130 -14.37 6.81 10.42
N PHE A 131 -15.07 5.78 9.94
CA PHE A 131 -14.55 4.83 8.97
C PHE A 131 -14.16 5.51 7.65
N PHE A 132 -15.10 6.19 7.00
CA PHE A 132 -14.82 6.87 5.73
C PHE A 132 -13.77 7.97 5.85
N LEU A 133 -13.78 8.75 6.93
CA LEU A 133 -12.80 9.82 7.13
C LEU A 133 -11.37 9.28 7.26
N ILE A 134 -11.19 8.21 8.05
CA ILE A 134 -9.85 7.63 8.28
C ILE A 134 -9.36 6.88 7.04
N PHE A 135 -10.22 6.09 6.38
CA PHE A 135 -9.83 5.36 5.18
C PHE A 135 -9.59 6.28 3.99
N SER A 136 -10.36 7.37 3.86
CA SER A 136 -10.08 8.41 2.85
C SER A 136 -8.75 9.11 3.14
N LEU A 137 -8.45 9.42 4.41
CA LEU A 137 -7.15 10.00 4.78
C LEU A 137 -5.97 9.13 4.33
N PHE A 138 -6.01 7.82 4.55
CA PHE A 138 -4.94 6.93 4.08
C PHE A 138 -4.78 6.90 2.57
N LYS A 139 -5.88 7.00 1.82
CA LYS A 139 -5.83 7.13 0.37
C LYS A 139 -5.19 8.45 -0.04
N MET A 140 -5.46 9.54 0.70
CA MET A 140 -4.85 10.86 0.44
C MET A 140 -3.37 10.94 0.77
N LEU A 141 -2.85 10.14 1.72
CA LEU A 141 -1.41 10.11 2.03
C LEU A 141 -0.56 9.74 0.81
N ASN A 142 -1.09 8.90 -0.08
CA ASN A 142 -0.44 8.58 -1.34
C ASN A 142 -1.47 8.31 -2.44
N LEU A 143 -2.09 9.40 -2.91
CA LEU A 143 -3.24 9.33 -3.82
C LEU A 143 -2.92 8.73 -5.18
N SER A 144 -1.71 8.99 -5.72
CA SER A 144 -1.28 8.43 -7.01
C SER A 144 -1.15 6.91 -6.93
N ALA A 145 -0.46 6.42 -5.91
CA ALA A 145 -0.21 5.00 -5.77
C ALA A 145 -1.49 4.25 -5.31
N PHE A 146 -2.40 4.90 -4.57
CA PHE A 146 -3.77 4.40 -4.39
C PHE A 146 -4.48 4.24 -5.75
N ALA A 147 -4.51 5.27 -6.59
CA ALA A 147 -5.16 5.19 -7.90
C ALA A 147 -4.53 4.13 -8.82
N ASP A 148 -3.21 3.93 -8.75
CA ASP A 148 -2.51 2.81 -9.41
C ASP A 148 -3.08 1.46 -8.94
N SER A 149 -3.05 1.22 -7.62
CA SER A 149 -3.51 -0.04 -7.04
C SER A 149 -5.00 -0.28 -7.26
N TYR A 150 -5.82 0.77 -7.13
CA TYR A 150 -7.28 0.71 -7.30
C TYR A 150 -7.66 0.34 -8.74
N SER A 151 -6.93 0.84 -9.73
CA SER A 151 -7.16 0.52 -11.15
C SER A 151 -6.94 -0.94 -11.52
N MET A 152 -6.24 -1.71 -10.67
CA MET A 152 -5.99 -3.13 -10.91
C MET A 152 -7.21 -4.02 -10.63
N TYR A 153 -8.15 -3.58 -9.79
CA TYR A 153 -9.28 -4.41 -9.35
C TYR A 153 -10.66 -3.75 -9.50
N ASP A 154 -10.77 -2.42 -9.45
CA ASP A 154 -12.07 -1.76 -9.59
C ASP A 154 -12.54 -1.70 -11.05
N ILE A 155 -13.83 -2.00 -11.26
CA ILE A 155 -14.45 -2.13 -12.59
C ILE A 155 -14.36 -0.80 -13.38
N VAL A 156 -14.57 0.32 -12.70
CA VAL A 156 -14.60 1.65 -13.32
C VAL A 156 -13.18 2.18 -13.49
N ALA A 157 -12.33 2.02 -12.48
CA ALA A 157 -10.93 2.45 -12.52
C ALA A 157 -10.09 1.68 -13.54
N LYS A 158 -10.44 0.42 -13.83
CA LYS A 158 -9.81 -0.36 -14.90
C LYS A 158 -10.04 0.27 -16.28
N LYS A 159 -11.17 0.96 -16.48
CA LYS A 159 -11.48 1.67 -17.73
C LYS A 159 -10.97 3.11 -17.72
N TRP A 160 -10.99 3.78 -16.56
CA TRP A 160 -10.53 5.15 -16.42
C TRP A 160 -9.77 5.36 -15.10
N ARG A 161 -8.44 5.50 -15.21
CA ARG A 161 -7.54 5.67 -14.06
C ARG A 161 -7.87 6.88 -13.17
N GLY A 162 -8.45 7.93 -13.75
CA GLY A 162 -8.91 9.13 -13.02
C GLY A 162 -9.97 8.83 -11.98
N TRP A 163 -10.72 7.72 -12.13
CA TRP A 163 -11.75 7.31 -11.18
C TRP A 163 -11.19 7.05 -9.78
N GLY A 164 -9.98 6.49 -9.67
CA GLY A 164 -9.35 6.25 -8.35
C GLY A 164 -9.16 7.55 -7.56
N TYR A 165 -8.78 8.64 -8.23
CA TYR A 165 -8.67 9.95 -7.60
C TYR A 165 -10.05 10.46 -7.13
N VAL A 166 -11.05 10.39 -8.01
CA VAL A 166 -12.43 10.83 -7.69
C VAL A 166 -13.00 10.03 -6.52
N TYR A 167 -12.78 8.71 -6.51
CA TYR A 167 -13.28 7.82 -5.48
C TYR A 167 -12.76 8.18 -4.08
N ALA A 168 -11.48 8.51 -3.94
CA ALA A 168 -10.92 8.94 -2.64
C ALA A 168 -11.64 10.19 -2.09
N PHE A 169 -12.04 11.12 -2.96
CA PHE A 169 -12.83 12.30 -2.59
C PHE A 169 -14.31 11.97 -2.33
N ILE A 170 -14.89 10.99 -3.04
CA ILE A 170 -16.24 10.50 -2.75
C ILE A 170 -16.31 9.98 -1.31
N GLU A 171 -15.34 9.17 -0.89
CA GLU A 171 -15.29 8.66 0.48
C GLU A 171 -15.09 9.77 1.51
N LEU A 172 -14.22 10.75 1.24
CA LEU A 172 -14.10 11.93 2.11
C LEU A 172 -15.46 12.62 2.25
N GLY A 173 -16.14 12.85 1.13
CA GLY A 173 -17.45 13.48 1.07
C GLY A 173 -18.49 12.71 1.88
N LEU A 174 -18.54 11.38 1.75
CA LEU A 174 -19.43 10.52 2.53
C LEU A 174 -19.11 10.60 4.03
N GLY A 175 -17.84 10.52 4.41
CA GLY A 175 -17.40 10.62 5.81
C GLY A 175 -17.80 11.95 6.46
N VAL A 176 -17.61 13.05 5.75
CA VAL A 176 -18.05 14.39 6.18
C VAL A 176 -19.58 14.47 6.25
N ALA A 177 -20.29 13.94 5.24
CA ALA A 177 -21.75 13.99 5.20
C ALA A 177 -22.40 13.23 6.37
N TYR A 178 -21.87 12.05 6.73
CA TYR A 178 -22.27 11.35 7.96
C TYR A 178 -21.92 12.15 9.22
N ALA A 179 -20.75 12.80 9.27
CA ALA A 179 -20.32 13.58 10.44
C ALA A 179 -21.30 14.73 10.75
N ILE A 180 -21.74 15.46 9.72
CA ILE A 180 -22.66 16.59 9.86
C ILE A 180 -24.14 16.18 9.84
N ASN A 181 -24.43 14.87 9.73
CA ASN A 181 -25.78 14.32 9.60
C ASN A 181 -26.57 14.91 8.41
N PHE A 182 -25.90 15.15 7.28
CA PHE A 182 -26.54 15.68 6.08
C PHE A 182 -27.41 14.61 5.43
N ASN A 183 -28.74 14.75 5.53
CA ASN A 183 -29.74 13.85 4.94
C ASN A 183 -29.30 12.36 4.96
N ILE A 184 -29.32 11.75 6.14
CA ILE A 184 -28.78 10.41 6.38
C ILE A 184 -29.36 9.35 5.43
N VAL A 185 -30.64 9.45 5.05
CA VAL A 185 -31.26 8.52 4.10
C VAL A 185 -30.59 8.60 2.74
N LEU A 186 -30.45 9.82 2.19
CA LEU A 186 -29.80 10.02 0.90
C LEU A 186 -28.34 9.54 0.91
N ILE A 187 -27.58 9.89 1.95
CA ILE A 187 -26.19 9.49 2.08
C ILE A 187 -26.04 7.97 2.24
N SER A 188 -26.97 7.32 2.95
CA SER A 188 -26.99 5.87 3.08
C SER A 188 -27.29 5.18 1.74
N ILE A 189 -28.21 5.72 0.94
CA ILE A 189 -28.48 5.20 -0.42
C ILE A 189 -27.24 5.36 -1.31
N ILE A 190 -26.61 6.54 -1.34
CA ILE A 190 -25.40 6.77 -2.13
C ILE A 190 -24.28 5.82 -1.68
N THR A 191 -24.09 5.68 -0.36
CA THR A 191 -23.10 4.77 0.21
C THR A 191 -23.35 3.33 -0.22
N PHE A 192 -24.58 2.86 -0.10
CA PHE A 192 -24.96 1.50 -0.50
C PHE A 192 -24.60 1.23 -1.96
N VAL A 193 -24.93 2.16 -2.86
CA VAL A 193 -24.61 2.03 -4.29
C VAL A 193 -23.09 2.03 -4.52
N VAL A 194 -22.37 3.01 -3.97
CA VAL A 194 -20.91 3.14 -4.18
C VAL A 194 -20.15 1.92 -3.64
N MET A 195 -20.49 1.47 -2.42
CA MET A 195 -19.84 0.30 -1.81
C MET A 195 -20.19 -0.99 -2.55
N THR A 196 -21.42 -1.14 -3.05
CA THR A 196 -21.81 -2.30 -3.86
C THR A 196 -21.04 -2.36 -5.18
N VAL A 197 -20.81 -1.22 -5.84
CA VAL A 197 -19.97 -1.19 -7.04
C VAL A 197 -18.52 -1.58 -6.72
N SER A 198 -17.98 -1.06 -5.61
CA SER A 198 -16.59 -1.32 -5.19
C SER A 198 -16.37 -2.79 -4.83
N ILE A 199 -17.25 -3.39 -4.02
CA ILE A 199 -17.09 -4.80 -3.57
C ILE A 199 -17.14 -5.78 -4.73
N VAL A 200 -17.91 -5.51 -5.79
CA VAL A 200 -17.96 -6.39 -6.98
C VAL A 200 -16.60 -6.38 -7.68
N GLY A 201 -15.93 -5.22 -7.78
CA GLY A 201 -14.57 -5.14 -8.33
C GLY A 201 -13.54 -5.91 -7.49
N VAL A 202 -13.59 -5.74 -6.16
CA VAL A 202 -12.71 -6.47 -5.25
C VAL A 202 -12.96 -7.98 -5.32
N LEU A 203 -14.22 -8.43 -5.24
CA LEU A 203 -14.59 -9.84 -5.35
C LEU A 203 -14.08 -10.48 -6.64
N GLN A 204 -14.26 -9.81 -7.79
CA GLN A 204 -13.74 -10.28 -9.08
C GLN A 204 -12.22 -10.43 -9.08
N SER A 205 -11.50 -9.49 -8.47
CA SER A 205 -10.04 -9.53 -8.39
C SER A 205 -9.54 -10.68 -7.51
N VAL A 206 -10.18 -10.89 -6.35
CA VAL A 206 -9.84 -11.99 -5.44
C VAL A 206 -10.10 -13.36 -6.08
N LEU A 207 -11.21 -13.49 -6.82
CA LEU A 207 -11.55 -14.72 -7.54
C LEU A 207 -10.59 -15.01 -8.70
N ASN A 208 -10.10 -13.98 -9.39
CA ASN A 208 -9.26 -14.14 -10.57
C ASN A 208 -7.79 -14.46 -10.27
N LYS A 209 -7.36 -14.57 -9.00
CA LYS A 209 -6.01 -15.02 -8.56
C LYS A 209 -4.83 -14.44 -9.37
N HIS A 210 -4.97 -13.25 -9.95
CA HIS A 210 -3.88 -12.66 -10.72
C HIS A 210 -2.86 -12.05 -9.77
N ARG A 211 -1.79 -12.81 -9.52
CA ARG A 211 -0.56 -12.29 -8.94
C ARG A 211 0.12 -11.44 -10.01
N ILE A 212 0.09 -10.12 -9.87
CA ILE A 212 1.01 -9.25 -10.60
C ILE A 212 1.73 -8.40 -9.56
N GLN A 213 3.04 -8.62 -9.47
CA GLN A 213 3.90 -7.92 -8.54
C GLN A 213 4.29 -6.53 -9.07
N CYS A 214 4.10 -5.57 -8.18
CA CYS A 214 4.88 -4.36 -7.93
C CYS A 214 5.00 -3.28 -9.01
N ALA A 215 4.38 -2.13 -8.70
CA ALA A 215 5.08 -0.86 -8.62
C ALA A 215 4.43 0.01 -7.50
N CYS A 216 5.23 0.38 -6.50
CA CYS A 216 5.08 1.59 -5.68
C CYS A 216 4.12 1.67 -4.46
N LEU A 217 3.03 0.89 -4.31
CA LEU A 217 2.15 0.97 -3.10
C LEU A 217 2.26 -0.22 -2.13
N GLY A 218 3.44 -0.82 -1.98
CA GLY A 218 3.77 -1.63 -0.80
C GLY A 218 4.21 -0.79 0.40
N ALA A 219 4.43 0.52 0.22
CA ALA A 219 5.39 1.30 1.01
C ALA A 219 4.93 1.75 2.40
N VAL A 220 3.64 1.67 2.76
CA VAL A 220 3.21 2.07 4.12
C VAL A 220 2.66 0.89 4.93
N PHE A 221 1.98 -0.11 4.31
CA PHE A 221 1.41 -1.23 5.09
C PHE A 221 1.46 -2.64 4.47
N ASN A 222 1.90 -2.84 3.20
CA ASN A 222 2.10 -4.17 2.59
C ASN A 222 0.99 -5.22 2.88
N LEU A 223 -0.25 -4.78 2.88
CA LEU A 223 -1.40 -5.62 3.19
C LEU A 223 -1.92 -6.27 1.90
N PRO A 224 -2.13 -7.59 1.86
CA PRO A 224 -2.92 -8.17 0.78
C PRO A 224 -4.34 -7.62 0.94
N MET A 225 -4.66 -6.64 0.10
CA MET A 225 -5.91 -5.86 0.03
C MET A 225 -7.15 -6.68 -0.34
N SER A 226 -7.16 -7.98 -0.03
CA SER A 226 -8.16 -8.91 -0.53
C SER A 226 -9.22 -9.22 0.53
N THR A 227 -8.85 -9.88 1.64
CA THR A 227 -9.88 -10.42 2.55
C THR A 227 -10.46 -9.37 3.48
N VAL A 228 -9.63 -8.44 3.99
CA VAL A 228 -10.09 -7.44 4.96
C VAL A 228 -10.96 -6.37 4.29
N THR A 229 -10.59 -5.94 3.08
CA THR A 229 -11.39 -4.98 2.30
C THR A 229 -12.77 -5.53 1.95
N ILE A 230 -12.88 -6.83 1.63
CA ILE A 230 -14.20 -7.47 1.41
C ILE A 230 -15.07 -7.39 2.68
N ILE A 231 -14.48 -7.66 3.85
CA ILE A 231 -15.21 -7.61 5.13
C ILE A 231 -15.65 -6.19 5.45
N GLU A 232 -14.76 -5.21 5.23
CA GLU A 232 -15.02 -3.79 5.37
C GLU A 232 -16.18 -3.33 4.47
N ASP A 233 -16.09 -3.56 3.16
CA ASP A 233 -17.12 -3.12 2.21
C ASP A 233 -18.46 -3.78 2.52
N ALA A 234 -18.46 -5.08 2.83
CA ALA A 234 -19.67 -5.82 3.19
C ALA A 234 -20.33 -5.25 4.45
N LEU A 235 -19.54 -4.91 5.47
CA LEU A 235 -20.04 -4.26 6.68
C LEU A 235 -20.70 -2.91 6.34
N MET A 236 -20.06 -2.08 5.52
CA MET A 236 -20.59 -0.77 5.12
C MET A 236 -21.88 -0.88 4.29
N ILE A 237 -21.98 -1.90 3.43
CA ILE A 237 -23.20 -2.22 2.68
C ILE A 237 -24.33 -2.63 3.63
N VAL A 238 -24.07 -3.52 4.59
CA VAL A 238 -25.09 -3.97 5.55
C VAL A 238 -25.56 -2.81 6.42
N MET A 239 -24.64 -1.99 6.92
CA MET A 239 -24.99 -0.83 7.75
C MET A 239 -25.79 0.20 6.97
N SER A 240 -25.36 0.57 5.76
CA SER A 240 -26.12 1.52 4.93
C SER A 240 -27.51 1.00 4.56
N ALA A 241 -27.65 -0.28 4.22
CA ALA A 241 -28.95 -0.90 3.97
C ALA A 241 -29.84 -0.90 5.22
N ALA A 242 -29.30 -1.27 6.38
CA ALA A 242 -30.03 -1.24 7.65
C ALA A 242 -30.50 0.17 8.01
N MET A 243 -29.67 1.18 7.78
CA MET A 243 -30.01 2.58 8.01
C MET A 243 -31.12 3.08 7.09
N VAL A 244 -31.10 2.69 5.80
CA VAL A 244 -32.19 3.02 4.87
C VAL A 244 -33.50 2.36 5.31
N ILE A 245 -33.47 1.05 5.61
CA ILE A 245 -34.68 0.30 6.03
C ILE A 245 -35.25 0.84 7.34
N ALA A 246 -34.41 1.26 8.29
CA ALA A 246 -34.88 1.77 9.58
C ALA A 246 -35.47 3.19 9.49
N MET A 247 -35.25 3.91 8.39
CA MET A 247 -35.64 5.32 8.22
C MET A 247 -36.70 5.56 7.14
N VAL A 248 -37.04 4.54 6.35
CA VAL A 248 -38.11 4.55 5.33
C VAL A 248 -39.32 3.82 5.88
#